data_AF-A0A0G4L794-F1
#
_entry.id   AF-A0A0G4L794-F1
#
_cell.length_a   1.000
_cell.length_b   1.000
_cell.length_c   1.000
_cell.angle_alpha   90.00
_cell.angle_beta   90.00
_cell.angle_gamma   90.00
#
_symmetry.space_group_name_H-M   'P 1'
#
loop_
_entity.id
_entity.type
_entity.pdbx_description
1 polymer ?
#
loop_
_entity_poly.entity_id
_entity_poly.type
_entity_poly.pdbx_seq_one_letter_code
_entity_poly.pdbx_strand_id
1 'polypeptide(L)'
;MGSGGGRPAVLWQWTTWWLPSETNHENIVSLAGYLRQKPLNAKPFSDVEATEDYLVWDNCDAGNLEALLVDKNPQVKNRRVFMPESLCWHVLTSVMRALAWAHDGYRHDVDWKAGTHMWTKTDTDWMPILHRAITPASILFQNPRGAESYGQCKLGHWGQAFLDRWGDLDLDKTCRCDYGGCEHVREVIKMSQCTHPKWGPPCVCAVKCGTKTVNIDDVLAQMDYSKGLLKAVRLLFDWDWKFSARGSVELCGKIDSLYASWKTDTGEGREYVDVRDDARRRFLVLNGLDQTEEKMEDDDSDSASEAST
;
A
#
# COMPACT_ATOMS: atom_id res chain seq x y z
N MET A 1 20.43 41.41 -35.22
CA MET A 1 20.68 39.97 -35.02
C MET A 1 20.53 39.69 -33.54
N GLY A 2 19.34 39.24 -33.13
CA GLY A 2 19.01 38.98 -31.72
C GLY A 2 19.59 37.64 -31.31
N SER A 3 20.56 37.66 -30.40
CA SER A 3 21.17 36.49 -29.78
C SER A 3 20.14 35.77 -28.91
N GLY A 4 19.84 34.52 -29.25
CA GLY A 4 18.88 33.67 -28.57
C GLY A 4 19.26 33.43 -27.10
N GLY A 5 18.26 33.57 -26.23
CA GLY A 5 18.33 33.16 -24.83
C GLY A 5 18.38 31.63 -24.74
N GLY A 6 19.59 31.08 -24.67
CA GLY A 6 19.82 29.69 -24.27
C GLY A 6 19.56 29.54 -22.78
N ARG A 7 18.63 28.65 -22.41
CA ARG A 7 18.43 28.24 -21.01
C ARG A 7 19.75 27.63 -20.48
N PRO A 8 20.21 27.99 -19.27
CA PRO A 8 21.42 27.41 -18.71
C PRO A 8 21.19 25.92 -18.44
N ALA A 9 22.12 25.08 -18.92
CA ALA A 9 22.02 23.62 -18.91
C ALA A 9 22.37 23.00 -17.54
N VAL A 10 21.39 22.57 -16.74
CA VAL A 10 21.54 22.10 -15.33
C VAL A 10 22.42 20.85 -15.21
N LEU A 11 23.35 20.87 -14.25
CA LEU A 11 24.23 19.74 -13.92
C LEU A 11 23.77 19.14 -12.58
N TRP A 12 23.33 17.88 -12.61
CA TRP A 12 22.88 17.15 -11.43
C TRP A 12 24.04 16.37 -10.81
N GLN A 13 24.27 16.54 -9.51
CA GLN A 13 25.27 15.76 -8.77
C GLN A 13 24.55 14.79 -7.83
N TRP A 14 24.73 13.49 -8.07
CA TRP A 14 24.20 12.44 -7.21
C TRP A 14 25.11 12.27 -6.00
N THR A 15 24.56 12.33 -4.80
CA THR A 15 25.23 11.86 -3.58
C THR A 15 24.41 10.73 -3.00
N THR A 16 24.86 9.49 -3.22
CA THR A 16 24.37 8.31 -2.50
C THR A 16 24.91 8.34 -1.07
N TRP A 17 24.25 9.09 -0.20
CA TRP A 17 24.30 8.75 1.21
C TRP A 17 23.47 7.48 1.37
N TRP A 18 24.10 6.43 1.88
CA TRP A 18 23.43 5.21 2.29
C TRP A 18 22.21 5.56 3.15
N LEU A 19 21.01 5.57 2.55
CA LEU A 19 19.79 5.45 3.32
C LEU A 19 19.77 4.00 3.81
N PRO A 20 19.77 3.76 5.13
CA PRO A 20 19.79 2.40 5.64
C PRO A 20 18.60 1.65 5.08
N SER A 21 18.83 0.39 4.69
CA SER A 21 17.85 -0.62 4.26
C SER A 21 16.65 -0.77 5.21
N GLU A 22 16.72 -0.15 6.38
CA GLU A 22 15.72 -0.09 7.45
C GLU A 22 14.39 0.55 7.02
N THR A 23 14.39 1.54 6.12
CA THR A 23 13.14 2.23 5.69
C THR A 23 12.50 1.70 4.40
N ASN A 24 13.17 0.80 3.68
CA ASN A 24 12.68 0.33 2.38
C ASN A 24 11.62 -0.75 2.56
N HIS A 25 10.33 -0.47 2.34
CA HIS A 25 9.25 -1.48 2.39
C HIS A 25 8.62 -1.68 1.01
N GLU A 26 8.30 -2.93 0.64
CA GLU A 26 7.85 -3.27 -0.72
C GLU A 26 6.58 -2.51 -1.13
N ASN A 27 5.66 -2.30 -0.19
CA ASN A 27 4.42 -1.53 -0.40
C ASN A 27 4.49 -0.07 0.08
N ILE A 28 5.69 0.50 0.23
CA ILE A 28 5.88 1.93 0.51
C ILE A 28 6.70 2.54 -0.63
N VAL A 29 6.41 3.80 -0.96
CA VAL A 29 7.24 4.58 -1.87
C VAL A 29 8.54 4.92 -1.15
N SER A 30 9.63 4.29 -1.54
CA SER A 30 10.92 4.45 -0.89
C SER A 30 11.60 5.74 -1.35
N LEU A 31 12.29 6.42 -0.42
CA LEU A 31 13.19 7.50 -0.74
C LEU A 31 14.48 6.88 -1.30
N ALA A 32 14.74 7.07 -2.59
CA ALA A 32 15.92 6.55 -3.26
C ALA A 32 17.16 7.44 -3.04
N GLY A 33 16.95 8.73 -2.76
CA GLY A 33 18.05 9.63 -2.46
C GLY A 33 17.66 11.09 -2.48
N TYR A 34 18.67 11.93 -2.67
CA TYR A 34 18.57 13.36 -2.58
C TYR A 34 19.52 14.01 -3.60
N LEU A 35 19.05 15.08 -4.24
CA LEU A 35 19.79 15.86 -5.23
C LEU A 35 19.85 17.32 -4.80
N ARG A 36 21.06 17.88 -4.79
CA ARG A 36 21.27 19.31 -4.59
C ARG A 36 21.58 19.97 -5.93
N GLN A 37 20.77 20.93 -6.35
CA GLN A 37 21.06 21.68 -7.57
C GLN A 37 22.20 22.67 -7.32
N LYS A 38 23.30 22.54 -8.07
CA LYS A 38 24.35 23.56 -8.10
C LYS A 38 24.13 24.53 -9.26
N PRO A 39 24.29 25.85 -9.06
CA PRO A 39 24.26 26.81 -10.15
C PRO A 39 25.43 26.57 -11.12
N LEU A 40 25.14 26.53 -12.42
CA LEU A 40 26.12 26.19 -13.48
C LEU A 40 27.20 27.23 -13.71
N ASN A 41 26.92 28.47 -13.32
CA ASN A 41 27.82 29.60 -13.50
C ASN A 41 28.29 30.09 -12.13
N ALA A 42 28.81 29.18 -11.30
CA ALA A 42 29.64 29.59 -10.19
C ALA A 42 30.89 30.25 -10.80
N LYS A 43 30.98 31.59 -10.78
CA LYS A 43 32.25 32.25 -11.04
C LYS A 43 33.26 31.67 -10.03
N PRO A 44 34.57 31.59 -10.35
CA PRO A 44 35.55 31.36 -9.31
C PRO A 44 35.29 32.42 -8.23
N PHE A 45 35.06 32.01 -6.99
CA PHE A 45 34.69 32.86 -5.85
C PHE A 45 33.24 33.38 -5.76
N SER A 46 32.25 32.75 -6.40
CA SER A 46 30.83 33.07 -6.11
C SER A 46 30.22 32.10 -5.09
N ASP A 47 29.91 32.60 -3.90
CA ASP A 47 29.15 31.92 -2.83
C ASP A 47 27.64 31.86 -3.15
N VAL A 48 27.28 31.44 -4.37
CA VAL A 48 25.87 31.23 -4.70
C VAL A 48 25.48 29.87 -4.14
N GLU A 49 24.81 29.90 -2.99
CA GLU A 49 24.24 28.72 -2.34
C GLU A 49 23.33 27.96 -3.31
N ALA A 50 23.28 26.63 -3.14
CA ALA A 50 22.38 25.78 -3.91
C ALA A 50 20.95 26.31 -3.83
N THR A 51 20.29 26.43 -4.98
CA THR A 51 18.99 27.11 -5.04
C THR A 51 17.87 26.25 -4.50
N GLU A 52 17.95 24.92 -4.68
CA GLU A 52 16.88 23.98 -4.31
C GLU A 52 17.43 22.58 -3.99
N ASP A 53 16.76 21.93 -3.04
CA ASP A 53 17.01 20.60 -2.52
C ASP A 53 15.87 19.67 -2.96
N TYR A 54 16.20 18.57 -3.66
CA TYR A 54 15.24 17.65 -4.25
C TYR A 54 15.33 16.27 -3.61
N LEU A 55 14.19 15.69 -3.26
CA LEU A 55 14.09 14.30 -2.82
C LEU A 55 13.76 13.41 -4.02
N VAL A 56 14.49 12.30 -4.15
CA VAL A 56 14.31 11.32 -5.23
C VAL A 56 13.60 10.11 -4.65
N TRP A 57 12.45 9.76 -5.21
CA TRP A 57 11.60 8.66 -4.77
C TRP A 57 11.55 7.54 -5.81
N ASP A 58 11.07 6.37 -5.41
CA ASP A 58 10.72 5.30 -6.32
C ASP A 58 9.80 5.79 -7.45
N ASN A 59 10.10 5.35 -8.68
CA ASN A 59 9.26 5.66 -9.83
C ASN A 59 8.04 4.74 -9.86
N CYS A 60 6.85 5.31 -9.62
CA CYS A 60 5.55 4.64 -9.74
C CYS A 60 4.93 4.98 -11.10
N ASP A 61 5.32 4.23 -12.13
CA ASP A 61 5.09 4.52 -13.54
C ASP A 61 3.69 4.13 -14.07
N ALA A 62 2.83 3.54 -13.24
CA ALA A 62 1.44 3.21 -13.59
C ALA A 62 0.41 4.18 -12.98
N GLY A 63 0.86 5.27 -12.35
CA GLY A 63 -0.01 6.30 -11.79
C GLY A 63 -0.61 5.93 -10.43
N ASN A 64 -1.78 6.48 -10.10
CA ASN A 64 -2.44 6.31 -8.81
C ASN A 64 -3.87 5.75 -8.94
N LEU A 65 -4.43 5.27 -7.83
CA LEU A 65 -5.78 4.70 -7.79
C LEU A 65 -6.87 5.72 -8.15
N GLU A 66 -6.69 7.00 -7.84
CA GLU A 66 -7.64 8.05 -8.20
C GLU A 66 -7.89 8.09 -9.72
N ALA A 67 -6.87 7.90 -10.53
CA ALA A 67 -6.98 7.88 -11.99
C ALA A 67 -7.90 6.75 -12.53
N LEU A 68 -8.12 5.70 -11.74
CA LEU A 68 -9.04 4.58 -12.03
C LEU A 68 -10.47 4.85 -11.54
N LEU A 69 -10.62 5.71 -10.52
CA LEU A 69 -11.92 6.06 -9.94
C LEU A 69 -12.61 7.24 -10.65
N VAL A 70 -11.84 8.09 -11.35
CA VAL A 70 -12.41 9.18 -12.15
C VAL A 70 -13.19 8.57 -13.33
N ASP A 71 -14.50 8.77 -13.32
CA ASP A 71 -15.42 8.30 -14.36
C ASP A 71 -15.09 8.99 -15.71
N LYS A 72 -14.26 8.35 -16.53
CA LYS A 72 -13.78 8.92 -17.80
C LYS A 72 -14.84 8.93 -18.90
N ASN A 73 -16.02 8.34 -18.69
CA ASN A 73 -17.02 8.23 -19.74
C ASN A 73 -18.45 8.56 -19.26
N PRO A 74 -18.89 9.82 -19.38
CA PRO A 74 -20.25 10.25 -19.01
C PRO A 74 -21.37 9.59 -19.85
N GLN A 75 -21.05 8.77 -20.85
CA GLN A 75 -22.00 7.97 -21.64
C GLN A 75 -22.34 6.61 -20.98
N VAL A 76 -21.61 6.17 -19.94
CA VAL A 76 -21.77 4.85 -19.30
C VAL A 76 -22.62 4.93 -18.01
N LYS A 77 -23.45 5.98 -17.86
CA LYS A 77 -24.27 6.27 -16.68
C LYS A 77 -25.20 5.12 -16.20
N ASN A 78 -25.40 4.08 -17.01
CA ASN A 78 -26.33 2.98 -16.74
C ASN A 78 -25.68 1.61 -16.53
N ARG A 79 -24.35 1.48 -16.51
CA ARG A 79 -23.69 0.24 -16.07
C ARG A 79 -23.03 0.49 -14.73
N ARG A 80 -23.38 -0.31 -13.72
CA ARG A 80 -22.60 -0.41 -12.48
C ARG A 80 -21.25 -1.02 -12.86
N VAL A 81 -20.30 -0.18 -13.25
CA VAL A 81 -18.93 -0.61 -13.54
C VAL A 81 -18.23 -0.71 -12.19
N PHE A 82 -18.16 -1.92 -11.66
CA PHE A 82 -17.38 -2.22 -10.48
C PHE A 82 -15.91 -2.42 -10.86
N MET A 83 -14.99 -2.13 -9.94
CA MET A 83 -13.60 -2.51 -10.15
C MET A 83 -13.48 -4.04 -10.08
N PRO A 84 -12.51 -4.67 -10.77
CA PRO A 84 -12.22 -6.08 -10.59
C PRO A 84 -11.94 -6.39 -9.10
N GLU A 85 -12.46 -7.50 -8.59
CA GLU A 85 -12.29 -7.85 -7.18
C GLU A 85 -10.81 -8.12 -6.85
N SER A 86 -10.08 -8.71 -7.80
CA SER A 86 -8.63 -8.90 -7.77
C SER A 86 -7.88 -7.59 -7.51
N LEU A 87 -8.29 -6.48 -8.16
CA LEU A 87 -7.68 -5.17 -7.93
C LEU A 87 -7.99 -4.65 -6.51
N CYS A 88 -9.22 -4.86 -6.02
CA CYS A 88 -9.58 -4.50 -4.65
C CYS A 88 -8.73 -5.24 -3.62
N TRP A 89 -8.54 -6.55 -3.81
CA TRP A 89 -7.66 -7.37 -2.96
C TRP A 89 -6.20 -6.97 -3.05
N HIS A 90 -5.71 -6.69 -4.27
CA HIS A 90 -4.35 -6.23 -4.51
C HIS A 90 -4.05 -4.95 -3.71
N VAL A 91 -4.92 -3.94 -3.82
CA VAL A 91 -4.78 -2.68 -3.08
C VAL A 91 -4.90 -2.91 -1.58
N LEU A 92 -5.92 -3.64 -1.13
CA LEU A 92 -6.19 -3.84 0.29
C LEU A 92 -5.02 -4.54 0.99
N THR A 93 -4.54 -5.66 0.44
CA THR A 93 -3.45 -6.42 1.04
C THR A 93 -2.13 -5.65 1.03
N SER A 94 -1.82 -4.91 -0.04
CA SER A 94 -0.63 -4.04 -0.11
C SER A 94 -0.67 -2.91 0.92
N VAL A 95 -1.81 -2.22 1.07
CA VAL A 95 -1.96 -1.14 2.07
C VAL A 95 -1.86 -1.72 3.48
N MET A 96 -2.52 -2.85 3.75
CA MET A 96 -2.47 -3.47 5.08
C MET A 96 -1.05 -3.89 5.48
N ARG A 97 -0.23 -4.37 4.55
CA ARG A 97 1.19 -4.69 4.79
C ARG A 97 2.01 -3.44 5.07
N ALA A 98 1.81 -2.37 4.30
CA ALA A 98 2.46 -1.09 4.57
C ALA A 98 2.08 -0.54 5.96
N LEU A 99 0.82 -0.70 6.38
CA LEU A 99 0.37 -0.30 7.71
C LEU A 99 0.88 -1.21 8.82
N ALA A 100 0.97 -2.52 8.61
CA ALA A 100 1.58 -3.44 9.58
C ALA A 100 3.05 -3.07 9.86
N TRP A 101 3.79 -2.66 8.84
CA TRP A 101 5.13 -2.12 9.02
C TRP A 101 5.10 -0.77 9.74
N ALA A 102 4.31 0.19 9.25
CA ALA A 102 4.30 1.55 9.79
C ALA A 102 3.86 1.59 11.27
N HIS A 103 2.79 0.85 11.59
CA HIS A 103 2.20 0.82 12.92
C HIS A 103 3.00 -0.07 13.88
N ASP A 104 3.35 -1.29 13.47
CA ASP A 104 3.83 -2.31 14.41
C ASP A 104 5.31 -2.68 14.20
N GLY A 105 5.94 -2.22 13.13
CA GLY A 105 7.32 -2.56 12.80
C GLY A 105 7.48 -3.99 12.32
N TYR A 106 6.43 -4.57 11.74
CA TYR A 106 6.49 -5.92 11.20
C TYR A 106 6.63 -5.89 9.69
N ARG A 107 7.59 -6.67 9.19
CA ARG A 107 7.70 -7.00 7.78
C ARG A 107 7.17 -8.39 7.55
N HIS A 108 6.67 -8.59 6.35
CA HIS A 108 6.22 -9.87 5.90
C HIS A 108 7.39 -10.57 5.19
N ASP A 109 8.08 -11.44 5.92
CA ASP A 109 9.18 -12.23 5.42
C ASP A 109 8.67 -13.44 4.62
N VAL A 110 9.42 -13.84 3.61
CA VAL A 110 9.03 -14.90 2.68
C VAL A 110 10.17 -15.90 2.53
N ASP A 111 9.92 -17.13 2.96
CA ASP A 111 10.74 -18.26 2.57
C ASP A 111 10.32 -18.68 1.16
N TRP A 112 11.04 -18.18 0.17
CA TRP A 112 10.74 -18.44 -1.24
C TRP A 112 10.85 -19.94 -1.60
N LYS A 113 11.68 -20.70 -0.90
CA LYS A 113 11.81 -22.16 -1.12
C LYS A 113 10.59 -22.88 -0.58
N ALA A 114 10.30 -22.71 0.71
CA ALA A 114 9.17 -23.37 1.37
C ALA A 114 7.81 -22.82 0.92
N GLY A 115 7.78 -21.63 0.31
CA GLY A 115 6.54 -20.91 0.01
C GLY A 115 5.80 -20.47 1.27
N THR A 116 6.51 -20.37 2.40
CA THR A 116 5.93 -19.95 3.67
C THR A 116 6.18 -18.47 3.90
N HIS A 117 5.32 -17.91 4.74
CA HIS A 117 5.14 -16.49 4.93
C HIS A 117 5.04 -16.24 6.42
N MET A 118 5.88 -15.34 6.96
CA MET A 118 5.89 -15.05 8.39
C MET A 118 6.06 -13.57 8.65
N TRP A 119 5.36 -13.08 9.67
CA TRP A 119 5.57 -11.74 10.18
C TRP A 119 6.81 -11.71 11.06
N THR A 120 7.79 -10.92 10.64
CA THR A 120 9.06 -10.74 11.35
C THR A 120 9.14 -9.31 11.86
N LYS A 121 9.35 -9.14 13.17
CA LYS A 121 9.54 -7.83 13.79
C LYS A 121 10.90 -7.28 13.37
N THR A 122 10.94 -6.09 12.79
CA THR A 122 12.17 -5.50 12.23
C THR A 122 13.01 -4.78 13.26
N ASP A 123 12.36 -4.19 14.25
CA ASP A 123 13.00 -3.43 15.31
C ASP A 123 12.23 -3.65 16.62
N THR A 124 12.95 -3.90 17.70
CA THR A 124 12.35 -4.01 19.03
C THR A 124 11.87 -2.67 19.56
N ASP A 125 12.52 -1.58 19.14
CA ASP A 125 12.28 -0.19 19.56
C ASP A 125 11.46 0.58 18.52
N TRP A 126 10.65 -0.14 17.74
CA TRP A 126 9.83 0.44 16.68
C TRP A 126 8.92 1.56 17.19
N MET A 127 8.99 2.71 16.55
CA MET A 127 8.14 3.86 16.80
C MET A 127 6.97 3.86 15.81
N PRO A 128 5.71 3.77 16.26
CA PRO A 128 4.56 3.77 15.36
C PRO A 128 4.50 5.02 14.49
N ILE A 129 4.29 4.81 13.19
CA ILE A 129 4.21 5.85 12.17
C ILE A 129 2.78 5.90 11.62
N LEU A 130 2.09 7.01 11.81
CA LEU A 130 0.72 7.21 11.34
C LEU A 130 0.71 7.93 10.00
N HIS A 131 0.14 7.28 8.98
CA HIS A 131 0.10 7.86 7.63
C HIS A 131 -0.79 9.12 7.53
N ARG A 132 -1.96 9.10 8.20
CA ARG A 132 -2.96 10.19 8.29
C ARG A 132 -3.60 10.70 6.99
N ALA A 133 -3.08 10.36 5.83
CA ALA A 133 -3.59 10.83 4.53
C ALA A 133 -3.84 9.68 3.51
N ILE A 134 -4.38 8.55 3.97
CA ILE A 134 -4.69 7.41 3.08
C ILE A 134 -5.88 7.79 2.21
N THR A 135 -5.63 8.02 0.93
CA THR A 135 -6.62 8.41 -0.09
C THR A 135 -6.30 7.70 -1.41
N PRO A 136 -7.21 7.67 -2.40
CA PRO A 136 -6.89 7.08 -3.70
C PRO A 136 -5.67 7.73 -4.39
N ALA A 137 -5.43 9.02 -4.16
CA ALA A 137 -4.26 9.72 -4.68
C ALA A 137 -2.94 9.26 -4.05
N SER A 138 -2.97 8.75 -2.81
CA SER A 138 -1.79 8.26 -2.09
C SER A 138 -1.44 6.80 -2.38
N ILE A 139 -2.26 6.10 -3.16
CA ILE A 139 -2.05 4.70 -3.55
C ILE A 139 -1.52 4.69 -4.98
N LEU A 140 -0.26 4.28 -5.13
CA LEU A 140 0.51 4.38 -6.37
C LEU A 140 0.82 2.98 -6.91
N PHE A 141 0.89 2.86 -8.24
CA PHE A 141 1.15 1.60 -8.92
C PHE A 141 2.45 1.66 -9.75
N GLN A 142 3.08 0.50 -9.86
CA GLN A 142 4.10 0.23 -10.87
C GLN A 142 3.51 -0.66 -11.96
N ASN A 143 4.02 -0.55 -13.18
CA ASN A 143 3.66 -1.50 -14.24
C ASN A 143 4.13 -2.92 -13.86
N PRO A 144 3.36 -3.97 -14.24
CA PRO A 144 3.83 -5.35 -14.13
C PRO A 144 5.18 -5.55 -14.83
N ARG A 145 6.06 -6.34 -14.22
CA ARG A 145 7.42 -6.66 -14.71
C ARG A 145 7.58 -8.13 -15.08
N GLY A 146 6.66 -8.99 -14.67
CA GLY A 146 6.64 -10.43 -14.96
C GLY A 146 5.23 -10.90 -15.32
N ALA A 147 4.84 -12.05 -14.76
CA ALA A 147 3.54 -12.68 -14.99
C ALA A 147 2.48 -12.23 -13.96
N GLU A 148 2.80 -11.29 -13.07
CA GLU A 148 1.83 -10.74 -12.14
C GLU A 148 0.73 -9.95 -12.86
N SER A 149 -0.50 -10.06 -12.36
CA SER A 149 -1.67 -9.43 -13.00
C SER A 149 -1.64 -7.90 -12.86
N TYR A 150 -1.13 -7.43 -11.72
CA TYR A 150 -0.89 -6.02 -11.42
C TYR A 150 0.53 -5.90 -10.87
N GLY A 151 1.25 -4.85 -11.26
CA GLY A 151 2.56 -4.54 -10.68
C GLY A 151 2.44 -4.05 -9.24
N GLN A 152 3.54 -3.60 -8.64
CA GLN A 152 3.57 -3.24 -7.22
C GLN A 152 2.58 -2.11 -6.88
N CYS A 153 1.80 -2.33 -5.81
CA CYS A 153 1.00 -1.29 -5.16
C CYS A 153 1.74 -0.74 -3.94
N LYS A 154 1.95 0.58 -3.92
CA LYS A 154 2.74 1.31 -2.93
C LYS A 154 1.94 2.44 -2.30
N LEU A 155 2.05 2.57 -0.99
CA LEU A 155 1.53 3.70 -0.22
C LEU A 155 2.56 4.84 -0.22
N GLY A 156 2.16 5.99 -0.74
CA GLY A 156 2.97 7.21 -0.83
C GLY A 156 2.30 8.40 -0.15
N HIS A 157 2.83 9.62 -0.38
CA HIS A 157 2.33 10.86 0.24
C HIS A 157 2.45 10.91 1.77
N TRP A 158 3.57 10.43 2.30
CA TRP A 158 3.93 10.47 3.73
C TRP A 158 4.21 11.88 4.29
N GLY A 159 3.95 12.95 3.53
CA GLY A 159 4.18 14.33 4.00
C GLY A 159 3.29 14.77 5.17
N GLN A 160 2.21 14.03 5.46
CA GLN A 160 1.36 14.24 6.64
C GLN A 160 1.60 13.19 7.73
N ALA A 161 2.61 12.33 7.56
CA ALA A 161 2.87 11.26 8.50
C ALA A 161 3.29 11.82 9.87
N PHE A 162 2.91 11.12 10.93
CA PHE A 162 3.20 11.52 12.30
C PHE A 162 3.84 10.36 13.05
N LEU A 163 4.95 10.62 13.73
CA LEU A 163 5.59 9.68 14.64
C LEU A 163 4.91 9.78 16.00
N ASP A 164 4.36 8.67 16.48
CA ASP A 164 3.75 8.61 17.81
C ASP A 164 4.87 8.55 18.86
N ARG A 165 5.45 9.71 19.22
CA ARG A 165 6.48 9.78 20.24
C ARG A 165 5.84 9.64 21.62
N TRP A 166 6.07 8.50 22.25
CA TRP A 166 5.79 8.32 23.68
C TRP A 166 6.79 9.14 24.49
N GLY A 167 6.39 10.35 24.90
CA GLY A 167 7.14 11.21 25.82
C GLY A 167 7.84 12.39 25.13
N ASP A 168 7.21 13.57 25.18
CA ASP A 168 7.86 14.87 25.46
C ASP A 168 6.91 16.08 25.37
N LEU A 169 5.61 15.87 25.18
CA LEU A 169 4.61 16.90 25.48
C LEU A 169 3.84 16.49 26.73
N ASP A 170 4.32 17.02 27.85
CA ASP A 170 3.76 16.96 29.19
C ASP A 170 2.39 17.69 29.22
N LEU A 171 1.37 17.06 28.65
CA LEU A 171 -0.05 17.42 28.80
C LEU A 171 -0.80 16.13 29.14
N ASP A 172 -0.97 15.93 30.45
CA ASP A 172 -1.64 14.82 31.15
C ASP A 172 -1.05 13.41 30.97
N LYS A 173 -0.35 12.96 32.03
CA LYS A 173 0.23 11.61 32.22
C LYS A 173 -0.79 10.45 32.26
N THR A 174 -2.06 10.71 31.92
CA THR A 174 -3.13 9.71 31.88
C THR A 174 -3.48 9.27 30.46
N CYS A 175 -2.96 9.94 29.43
CA CYS A 175 -3.33 9.66 28.05
C CYS A 175 -2.28 8.79 27.33
N ARG A 176 -2.62 7.53 27.06
CA ARG A 176 -1.87 6.67 26.15
C ARG A 176 -2.35 6.94 24.71
N CYS A 177 -1.66 7.82 24.00
CA CYS A 177 -1.87 7.99 22.57
C CYS A 177 -1.22 6.79 21.88
N ASP A 178 -1.97 5.70 21.71
CA ASP A 178 -1.58 4.60 20.84
C ASP A 178 -2.21 4.84 19.47
N TYR A 179 -1.38 4.83 18.43
CA TYR A 179 -1.77 4.96 17.03
C TYR A 179 -2.59 6.20 16.68
N GLY A 180 -2.37 7.32 17.39
CA GLY A 180 -3.05 8.59 17.15
C GLY A 180 -4.55 8.58 17.42
N GLY A 181 -5.02 7.65 18.26
CA GLY A 181 -6.42 7.57 18.67
C GLY A 181 -6.84 8.55 19.77
N CYS A 182 -5.92 9.19 20.48
CA CYS A 182 -6.26 9.90 21.70
C CYS A 182 -7.19 11.13 21.52
N GLU A 183 -7.82 11.54 22.61
CA GLU A 183 -8.73 12.70 22.65
C GLU A 183 -8.06 14.01 22.20
N HIS A 184 -6.74 14.13 22.35
CA HIS A 184 -5.93 15.24 21.84
C HIS A 184 -5.87 15.30 20.30
N VAL A 185 -5.85 14.16 19.61
CA VAL A 185 -5.93 14.12 18.12
C VAL A 185 -7.32 14.56 17.66
N ARG A 186 -8.36 14.28 18.45
CA ARG A 186 -9.70 14.82 18.20
C ARG A 186 -9.74 16.34 18.29
N GLU A 187 -8.95 17.00 19.12
CA GLU A 187 -8.95 18.48 19.17
C GLU A 187 -8.38 19.13 17.91
N VAL A 188 -7.42 18.47 17.26
CA VAL A 188 -6.93 18.89 15.94
C VAL A 188 -7.97 18.60 14.85
N ILE A 189 -8.76 17.52 14.98
CA ILE A 189 -9.84 17.15 14.04
C ILE A 189 -11.16 17.94 14.31
N LYS A 190 -11.35 18.50 15.52
CA LYS A 190 -12.52 19.31 15.93
C LYS A 190 -12.69 20.56 15.07
N MET A 191 -11.68 20.97 14.30
CA MET A 191 -11.83 22.06 13.32
C MET A 191 -12.74 21.70 12.13
N SER A 192 -13.21 20.44 11.97
CA SER A 192 -14.05 20.11 10.80
C SER A 192 -15.10 18.98 10.92
N GLN A 193 -15.40 18.35 12.07
CA GLN A 193 -16.38 17.25 12.10
C GLN A 193 -17.37 17.24 13.28
N CYS A 194 -18.62 16.90 12.98
CA CYS A 194 -19.77 16.81 13.90
C CYS A 194 -19.62 15.66 14.92
N THR A 195 -20.15 15.83 16.14
CA THR A 195 -19.91 14.96 17.32
C THR A 195 -20.90 13.80 17.50
N HIS A 196 -21.49 13.25 16.44
CA HIS A 196 -22.49 12.18 16.56
C HIS A 196 -21.88 10.77 16.63
N PRO A 197 -22.62 9.75 17.15
CA PRO A 197 -22.17 8.36 17.20
C PRO A 197 -21.72 7.84 15.82
N LYS A 198 -20.67 7.01 15.81
CA LYS A 198 -20.06 6.42 14.58
C LYS A 198 -21.08 5.61 13.75
N TRP A 199 -22.13 5.11 14.42
CA TRP A 199 -23.22 4.33 13.84
C TRP A 199 -24.55 4.77 14.47
N GLY A 200 -25.45 5.32 13.67
CA GLY A 200 -26.74 5.85 14.13
C GLY A 200 -27.55 6.50 13.00
N PRO A 201 -28.81 6.90 13.27
CA PRO A 201 -29.69 7.56 12.30
C PRO A 201 -29.06 8.84 11.71
N PRO A 202 -29.56 9.36 10.57
CA PRO A 202 -28.98 10.51 9.87
C PRO A 202 -28.72 11.69 10.82
N CYS A 203 -27.60 12.40 10.61
CA CYS A 203 -27.17 13.51 11.48
C CYS A 203 -28.33 14.50 11.72
N VAL A 204 -28.56 14.80 13.00
CA VAL A 204 -29.66 15.67 13.48
C VAL A 204 -29.19 17.12 13.66
N CYS A 205 -28.11 17.50 12.97
CA CYS A 205 -27.41 18.74 13.18
C CYS A 205 -28.24 19.93 12.64
N ALA A 206 -28.45 20.97 13.46
CA ALA A 206 -29.28 22.13 13.09
C ALA A 206 -28.71 22.94 11.91
N VAL A 207 -27.39 22.89 11.73
CA VAL A 207 -26.70 23.34 10.52
C VAL A 207 -26.51 22.11 9.65
N LYS A 208 -27.14 22.10 8.46
CA LYS A 208 -27.03 21.05 7.45
C LYS A 208 -25.55 20.83 7.10
N CYS A 209 -24.85 19.94 7.81
CA CYS A 209 -23.59 19.43 7.30
C CYS A 209 -23.96 18.66 6.03
N GLY A 210 -23.35 19.02 4.89
CA GLY A 210 -23.67 18.41 3.58
C GLY A 210 -23.33 16.91 3.50
N THR A 211 -22.86 16.33 4.60
CA THR A 211 -22.44 14.95 4.75
C THR A 211 -23.67 14.05 4.89
N LYS A 212 -24.02 13.35 3.80
CA LYS A 212 -25.00 12.27 3.84
C LYS A 212 -24.45 11.13 4.69
N THR A 213 -25.20 10.72 5.72
CA THR A 213 -24.92 9.48 6.44
C THR A 213 -25.27 8.31 5.51
N VAL A 214 -24.31 7.43 5.25
CA VAL A 214 -24.48 6.27 4.38
C VAL A 214 -24.46 5.03 5.25
N ASN A 215 -25.51 4.20 5.14
CA ASN A 215 -25.50 2.89 5.78
C ASN A 215 -24.58 1.96 4.99
N ILE A 216 -23.45 1.60 5.59
CA ILE A 216 -22.44 0.76 4.93
C ILE A 216 -23.00 -0.62 4.59
N ASP A 217 -23.90 -1.16 5.41
CA ASP A 217 -24.48 -2.49 5.15
C ASP A 217 -25.37 -2.47 3.92
N ASP A 218 -26.16 -1.40 3.74
CA ASP A 218 -26.99 -1.22 2.54
C ASP A 218 -26.14 -1.02 1.29
N VAL A 219 -24.99 -0.35 1.42
CA VAL A 219 -24.03 -0.19 0.31
C VAL A 219 -23.40 -1.52 -0.04
N LEU A 220 -22.86 -2.24 0.94
CA LEU A 220 -22.19 -3.53 0.73
C LEU A 220 -23.15 -4.58 0.19
N ALA A 221 -24.42 -4.59 0.63
CA ALA A 221 -25.46 -5.50 0.13
C ALA A 221 -25.81 -5.27 -1.35
N GLN A 222 -25.50 -4.10 -1.91
CA GLN A 222 -25.74 -3.76 -3.31
C GLN A 222 -24.55 -4.07 -4.21
N MET A 223 -23.43 -4.53 -3.65
CA MET A 223 -22.21 -4.85 -4.38
C MET A 223 -22.20 -6.33 -4.79
N ASP A 224 -21.64 -6.61 -5.97
CA ASP A 224 -21.54 -7.96 -6.53
C ASP A 224 -20.17 -8.61 -6.25
N TYR A 225 -19.53 -8.23 -5.14
CA TYR A 225 -18.24 -8.77 -4.72
C TYR A 225 -18.40 -10.03 -3.86
N SER A 226 -17.34 -10.83 -3.76
CA SER A 226 -17.34 -12.00 -2.88
C SER A 226 -17.62 -11.63 -1.42
N LYS A 227 -18.22 -12.58 -0.70
CA LYS A 227 -18.46 -12.46 0.74
C LYS A 227 -17.16 -12.23 1.53
N GLY A 228 -16.02 -12.72 1.02
CA GLY A 228 -14.71 -12.53 1.61
C GLY A 228 -14.32 -11.06 1.64
N LEU A 229 -14.45 -10.37 0.50
CA LEU A 229 -14.08 -8.95 0.41
C LEU A 229 -15.02 -8.07 1.24
N LEU A 230 -16.33 -8.32 1.18
CA LEU A 230 -17.31 -7.58 1.98
C LEU A 230 -17.03 -7.73 3.49
N LYS A 231 -16.62 -8.93 3.93
CA LYS A 231 -16.22 -9.18 5.31
C LYS A 231 -14.92 -8.46 5.67
N ALA A 232 -13.92 -8.43 4.77
CA ALA A 232 -12.69 -7.69 5.00
C ALA A 232 -12.94 -6.19 5.17
N VAL A 233 -13.82 -5.60 4.35
CA VAL A 233 -14.23 -4.20 4.46
C VAL A 233 -14.91 -3.94 5.81
N ARG A 234 -15.83 -4.81 6.24
CA ARG A 234 -16.45 -4.70 7.57
C ARG A 234 -15.43 -4.74 8.70
N LEU A 235 -14.44 -5.64 8.64
CA LEU A 235 -13.36 -5.70 9.63
C LEU A 235 -12.60 -4.38 9.77
N LEU A 236 -12.39 -3.64 8.67
CA LEU A 236 -11.75 -2.31 8.72
C LEU A 236 -12.64 -1.26 9.40
N PHE A 237 -13.96 -1.29 9.17
CA PHE A 237 -14.90 -0.33 9.77
C PHE A 237 -15.13 -0.58 11.26
N ASP A 238 -15.21 -1.86 11.63
CA ASP A 238 -15.40 -2.34 12.99
C ASP A 238 -14.12 -2.26 13.81
N TRP A 239 -12.98 -1.96 13.17
CA TRP A 239 -11.72 -1.78 13.87
C TRP A 239 -11.81 -0.61 14.85
N ASP A 240 -11.83 -0.96 16.14
CA ASP A 240 -11.79 -0.01 17.23
C ASP A 240 -10.40 -0.03 17.86
N TRP A 241 -9.63 1.02 17.65
CA TRP A 241 -8.30 1.17 18.24
C TRP A 241 -8.32 1.19 19.78
N LYS A 242 -9.44 1.55 20.44
CA LYS A 242 -9.55 1.58 21.91
C LYS A 242 -9.62 0.20 22.54
N PHE A 243 -10.26 -0.75 21.87
CA PHE A 243 -10.46 -2.12 22.37
C PHE A 243 -9.63 -3.15 21.61
N SER A 244 -9.14 -2.79 20.42
CA SER A 244 -8.17 -3.56 19.69
C SER A 244 -6.79 -3.34 20.31
N ALA A 245 -6.52 -4.02 21.42
CA ALA A 245 -5.18 -4.25 21.94
C ALA A 245 -4.31 -5.11 20.98
N ARG A 246 -4.73 -5.22 19.73
CA ARG A 246 -4.30 -6.17 18.72
C ARG A 246 -3.84 -5.31 17.56
N GLY A 247 -2.53 -5.28 17.29
CA GLY A 247 -1.94 -4.40 16.28
C GLY A 247 -2.48 -4.63 14.87
N SER A 248 -2.04 -3.79 13.94
CA SER A 248 -2.38 -3.87 12.51
C SER A 248 -1.98 -5.21 11.88
N VAL A 249 -0.98 -5.91 12.42
CA VAL A 249 -0.58 -7.27 12.03
C VAL A 249 -1.72 -8.28 12.19
N GLU A 250 -2.46 -8.28 13.30
CA GLU A 250 -3.54 -9.25 13.51
C GLU A 250 -4.69 -9.00 12.52
N LEU A 251 -5.02 -7.72 12.28
CA LEU A 251 -6.00 -7.35 11.26
C LEU A 251 -5.55 -7.79 9.87
N CYS A 252 -4.27 -7.56 9.53
CA CYS A 252 -3.68 -8.01 8.28
C CYS A 252 -3.80 -9.53 8.15
N GLY A 253 -3.47 -10.31 9.18
CA GLY A 253 -3.59 -11.78 9.15
C GLY A 253 -5.02 -12.27 8.92
N LYS A 254 -6.03 -11.60 9.50
CA LYS A 254 -7.45 -11.91 9.23
C LYS A 254 -7.84 -11.61 7.78
N ILE A 255 -7.37 -10.47 7.25
CA ILE A 255 -7.62 -10.05 5.87
C ILE A 255 -6.91 -10.99 4.88
N ASP A 256 -5.65 -11.34 5.14
CA ASP A 256 -4.85 -12.27 4.33
C ASP A 256 -5.50 -13.67 4.30
N SER A 257 -6.11 -14.12 5.40
CA SER A 257 -6.87 -15.38 5.42
C SER A 257 -8.10 -15.33 4.50
N LEU A 258 -8.83 -14.20 4.49
CA LEU A 258 -9.97 -14.02 3.59
C LEU A 258 -9.54 -13.92 2.13
N TYR A 259 -8.42 -13.24 1.87
CA TYR A 259 -7.80 -13.18 0.54
C TYR A 259 -7.37 -14.57 0.05
N ALA A 260 -6.73 -15.37 0.91
CA ALA A 260 -6.33 -16.73 0.57
C ALA A 260 -7.53 -17.64 0.23
N SER A 261 -8.62 -17.56 1.00
CA SER A 261 -9.87 -18.25 0.64
C SER A 261 -10.46 -17.74 -0.67
N TRP A 262 -10.44 -16.43 -0.92
CA TRP A 262 -10.93 -15.88 -2.19
C TRP A 262 -10.12 -16.37 -3.39
N LYS A 263 -8.78 -16.45 -3.27
CA LYS A 263 -7.86 -17.01 -4.28
C LYS A 263 -8.22 -18.45 -4.66
N THR A 264 -8.64 -19.27 -3.70
CA THR A 264 -9.00 -20.68 -3.95
C THR A 264 -10.43 -20.85 -4.45
N ASP A 265 -11.37 -20.11 -3.85
CA ASP A 265 -12.79 -20.39 -3.96
C ASP A 265 -13.43 -19.74 -5.20
N THR A 266 -12.84 -18.66 -5.72
CA THR A 266 -13.39 -17.91 -6.86
C THR A 266 -12.64 -18.16 -8.16
N GLY A 267 -13.32 -18.00 -9.30
CA GLY A 267 -12.68 -18.10 -10.63
C GLY A 267 -11.62 -17.03 -10.85
N GLU A 268 -11.99 -15.77 -10.60
CA GLU A 268 -11.08 -14.61 -10.69
C GLU A 268 -9.86 -14.80 -9.78
N GLY A 269 -10.05 -15.28 -8.54
CA GLY A 269 -8.96 -15.53 -7.61
C GLY A 269 -7.97 -16.59 -8.08
N ARG A 270 -8.44 -17.66 -8.73
CA ARG A 270 -7.54 -18.71 -9.25
C ARG A 270 -6.72 -18.26 -10.46
N GLU A 271 -7.25 -17.34 -11.25
CA GLU A 271 -6.57 -16.75 -12.41
C GLU A 271 -5.63 -15.60 -12.01
N TYR A 272 -5.97 -14.88 -10.94
CA TYR A 272 -5.16 -13.79 -10.44
C TYR A 272 -3.79 -14.29 -9.97
N VAL A 273 -2.72 -13.78 -10.56
CA VAL A 273 -1.33 -13.96 -10.11
C VAL A 273 -0.91 -12.68 -9.38
N ASP A 274 -0.58 -12.79 -8.10
CA ASP A 274 -0.07 -11.63 -7.37
C ASP A 274 1.46 -11.47 -7.52
N VAL A 275 1.98 -10.33 -7.09
CA VAL A 275 3.41 -9.98 -7.25
C VAL A 275 4.33 -11.00 -6.57
N ARG A 276 3.88 -11.61 -5.47
CA ARG A 276 4.66 -12.59 -4.71
C ARG A 276 4.57 -13.97 -5.33
N ASP A 277 3.42 -14.35 -5.89
CA ASP A 277 3.28 -15.57 -6.68
C ASP A 277 4.30 -15.58 -7.84
N ASP A 278 4.37 -14.49 -8.60
CA ASP A 278 5.34 -14.30 -9.70
C ASP A 278 6.79 -14.26 -9.18
N ALA A 279 7.06 -13.49 -8.12
CA ALA A 279 8.40 -13.40 -7.54
C ALA A 279 8.91 -14.77 -7.05
N ARG A 280 8.03 -15.57 -6.43
CA ARG A 280 8.36 -16.94 -5.99
C ARG A 280 8.68 -17.83 -7.18
N ARG A 281 7.84 -17.81 -8.22
CA ARG A 281 8.09 -18.61 -9.43
C ARG A 281 9.45 -18.25 -10.03
N ARG A 282 9.73 -16.95 -10.23
CA ARG A 282 11.03 -16.49 -10.73
C ARG A 282 12.19 -16.90 -9.83
N PHE A 283 12.02 -16.83 -8.52
CA PHE A 283 13.04 -17.30 -7.58
C PHE A 283 13.35 -18.79 -7.78
N LEU A 284 12.32 -19.65 -7.89
CA LEU A 284 12.52 -21.09 -8.08
C LEU A 284 13.25 -21.38 -9.40
N VAL A 285 12.82 -20.76 -10.51
CA VAL A 285 13.43 -20.91 -11.83
C VAL A 285 14.90 -20.45 -11.82
N LEU A 286 15.18 -19.24 -11.32
CA LEU A 286 16.53 -18.67 -11.31
C LEU A 286 17.51 -19.45 -10.42
N ASN A 287 17.01 -20.22 -9.45
CA ASN A 287 17.82 -21.04 -8.56
C ASN A 287 17.80 -22.53 -8.95
N GLY A 288 17.19 -22.92 -10.07
CA GLY A 288 17.10 -24.33 -10.50
C GLY A 288 16.33 -25.22 -9.52
N LEU A 289 15.35 -24.66 -8.81
CA LEU A 289 14.52 -25.37 -7.83
C LEU A 289 13.11 -25.66 -8.38
N ASP A 290 12.86 -25.33 -9.64
CA ASP A 290 11.57 -25.53 -10.26
C ASP A 290 11.43 -26.98 -10.75
N GLN A 291 10.67 -27.78 -10.00
CA GLN A 291 10.48 -29.22 -10.27
C GLN A 291 9.42 -29.50 -11.34
N THR A 292 8.87 -28.46 -11.99
CA THR A 292 7.86 -28.64 -13.05
C THR A 292 8.44 -29.20 -14.35
N GLU A 293 9.75 -29.07 -14.59
CA GLU A 293 10.40 -29.65 -15.79
C GLU A 293 10.73 -31.15 -15.60
N GLU A 294 11.06 -31.62 -14.40
CA GLU A 294 11.42 -33.03 -14.16
C GLU A 294 10.23 -34.00 -14.30
N LYS A 295 8.99 -33.53 -14.14
CA LYS A 295 7.79 -34.38 -14.24
C LYS A 295 7.32 -34.67 -15.68
N MET A 296 7.87 -34.01 -16.69
CA MET A 296 7.48 -34.26 -18.10
C MET A 296 8.34 -35.32 -18.78
N GLU A 297 9.55 -35.61 -18.29
CA GLU A 297 10.43 -36.62 -18.90
C GLU A 297 10.14 -38.05 -18.43
N ASP A 298 9.53 -38.24 -17.25
CA ASP A 298 9.23 -39.57 -16.71
C ASP A 298 7.94 -40.20 -17.33
N ASP A 299 6.94 -39.39 -17.70
CA ASP A 299 5.65 -39.88 -18.22
C ASP A 299 5.71 -40.38 -19.69
N ASP A 300 6.74 -40.02 -20.46
CA ASP A 300 6.93 -40.48 -21.84
C ASP A 300 7.69 -41.82 -21.93
N SER A 301 8.14 -42.38 -20.80
CA SER A 301 8.94 -43.62 -20.78
C SER A 301 8.14 -44.90 -20.48
N ASP A 302 6.90 -44.79 -19.98
CA ASP A 302 6.12 -45.95 -19.50
C ASP A 302 4.99 -46.41 -20.45
N SER A 303 4.81 -45.79 -21.61
CA SER A 303 3.75 -46.19 -22.57
C SER A 303 4.19 -47.20 -23.65
N ALA A 304 5.35 -47.83 -23.53
CA ALA A 304 5.89 -48.76 -24.53
C ALA A 304 6.21 -50.16 -23.97
N SER A 305 5.30 -50.78 -23.22
CA SER A 305 5.50 -52.21 -22.86
C SER A 305 4.25 -53.06 -22.56
N GLU A 306 3.08 -52.81 -23.14
CA GLU A 306 1.99 -53.81 -23.05
C GLU A 306 1.23 -53.98 -24.39
N ALA A 307 1.82 -54.74 -25.31
CA ALA A 307 1.09 -55.39 -26.40
C ALA A 307 1.85 -56.63 -26.92
N SER A 308 1.86 -57.72 -26.15
CA SER A 308 2.05 -59.09 -26.68
C SER A 308 1.66 -60.13 -25.63
N THR A 309 0.43 -60.60 -25.68
CA THR A 309 0.06 -61.97 -25.33
C THR A 309 -1.17 -62.39 -26.13
#